data_AF-A0A7X6CD37-F1
#
_entry.id   AF-A0A7X6CD37-F1
#
_cell.length_a   1.000
_cell.length_b   1.000
_cell.length_c   1.000
_cell.angle_alpha   90.00
_cell.angle_beta   90.00
_cell.angle_gamma   90.00
#
_symmetry.space_group_name_H-M   'P 1'
#
loop_
_entity.id
_entity.type
_entity.pdbx_description
1 polymer ?
#
loop_
_entity_poly.entity_id
_entity_poly.type
_entity_poly.pdbx_seq_one_letter_code
_entity_poly.pdbx_strand_id
1 'polypeptide(L)'
;MTSPVSLFNESVYRAFYNDLDAVIPSQYPKGIDHFQAVGRFFGPNKKEGFFTGDSGNNTITGFGDDMDIYGVALTATFTPGSGASGPAIFTPGSFGVGERDTLVGRNSPSYEDGFFLSVPNGSYSRTGASTGMTFGTSSRLYVGQGNQDFARIVNFNPEYDYVSLSGPPKDYIYKYQTDPKAPGGYSLKIYTKAENDLVGIVEGINDVQPRNFLKDNSFRLSGRVPARGFNDAVYDSLNKVSGGLNHYVTTGQSSDKIGVFSGAPKGSPTTNSSDPANGNDTLIAYGANNNKTILSGVGLSIDSATGKIAVESGAGTNQVDVLIGAPGRDEFWLGASDDIIVPAQSFYVGGGSADYATIQNYQTRDVVILAGAKADYTFTANGSNFEISKGGDLIGIVQGVTGMGPTRVLGNGTFSVKFNA
;
A
#
# COMPACT_ATOMS: atom_id res chain seq x y z
N MET A 1 14.43 30.60 -7.89
CA MET A 1 14.26 29.15 -8.06
C MET A 1 15.53 28.63 -8.69
N THR A 2 16.18 27.66 -8.05
CA THR A 2 17.26 26.87 -8.66
C THR A 2 16.69 26.10 -9.85
N SER A 3 17.46 26.00 -10.94
CA SER A 3 17.01 25.19 -12.08
C SER A 3 16.94 23.72 -11.66
N PRO A 4 15.88 22.96 -11.99
CA PRO A 4 15.80 21.52 -11.71
C PRO A 4 17.04 20.73 -12.13
N VAL A 5 17.69 21.18 -13.21
CA VAL A 5 18.94 20.60 -13.73
C VAL A 5 20.10 20.70 -12.74
N SER A 6 20.17 21.78 -11.94
CA SER A 6 21.24 21.99 -10.95
C SER A 6 21.10 21.11 -9.71
N LEU A 7 19.93 20.52 -9.49
CA LEU A 7 19.62 19.65 -8.36
C LEU A 7 19.77 18.17 -8.71
N PHE A 8 20.01 17.86 -9.99
CA PHE A 8 20.25 16.49 -10.42
C PHE A 8 21.58 15.98 -9.86
N ASN A 9 21.52 14.87 -9.13
CA ASN A 9 22.69 14.27 -8.49
C ASN A 9 23.36 13.26 -9.42
N GLU A 10 24.30 13.75 -10.22
CA GLU A 10 25.06 12.92 -11.15
C GLU A 10 25.83 11.79 -10.46
N SER A 11 26.34 12.01 -9.24
CA SER A 11 27.08 10.98 -8.51
C SER A 11 26.20 9.78 -8.14
N VAL A 12 24.99 10.04 -7.64
CA VAL A 12 24.00 9.02 -7.28
C VAL A 12 23.47 8.35 -8.55
N TYR A 13 23.11 9.13 -9.57
CA TYR A 13 22.60 8.60 -10.83
C TYR A 13 23.57 7.61 -11.49
N ARG A 14 24.87 7.94 -11.53
CA ARG A 14 25.90 7.04 -12.06
C ARG A 14 26.13 5.82 -11.17
N ALA A 15 25.94 5.96 -9.85
CA ALA A 15 26.03 4.84 -8.91
C ALA A 15 24.91 3.80 -9.10
N PHE A 16 23.71 4.25 -9.43
CA PHE A 16 22.60 3.36 -9.76
C PHE A 16 22.73 2.72 -11.15
N TYR A 17 23.24 3.46 -12.14
CA TYR A 17 23.26 3.02 -13.54
C TYR A 17 24.66 2.89 -14.11
N ASN A 18 25.18 1.71 -13.87
CA ASN A 18 26.47 1.26 -14.31
C ASN A 18 26.77 1.20 -15.80
N ASP A 19 25.74 0.99 -16.61
CA ASP A 19 25.86 1.00 -18.07
C ASP A 19 26.29 2.40 -18.55
N LEU A 20 26.07 3.41 -17.72
CA LEU A 20 26.40 4.79 -18.04
C LEU A 20 27.87 5.13 -17.90
N ASP A 21 28.67 4.35 -17.17
CA ASP A 21 30.12 4.62 -17.09
C ASP A 21 30.84 4.44 -18.43
N ALA A 22 30.32 3.58 -19.32
CA ALA A 22 30.81 3.45 -20.68
C ALA A 22 30.17 4.47 -21.65
N VAL A 23 28.90 4.82 -21.41
CA VAL A 23 28.09 5.64 -22.32
C VAL A 23 28.31 7.14 -22.11
N ILE A 24 28.42 7.61 -20.86
CA ILE A 24 28.61 9.04 -20.56
C ILE A 24 29.91 9.55 -21.19
N PRO A 25 31.11 9.01 -20.87
CA PRO A 25 32.35 9.57 -21.42
C PRO A 25 32.44 9.55 -22.96
N SER A 26 31.66 8.70 -23.64
CA SER A 26 31.69 8.53 -25.09
C SER A 26 30.56 9.23 -25.86
N GLN A 27 29.40 9.45 -25.25
CA GLN A 27 28.19 9.95 -25.95
C GLN A 27 27.51 11.14 -25.25
N TYR A 28 27.71 11.32 -23.94
CA TYR A 28 27.04 12.37 -23.16
C TYR A 28 28.02 13.06 -22.22
N PRO A 29 28.29 14.38 -22.37
CA PRO A 29 29.28 15.07 -21.55
C PRO A 29 29.07 14.92 -20.04
N LYS A 30 27.80 14.79 -19.60
CA LYS A 30 27.39 14.57 -18.21
C LYS A 30 26.24 13.57 -18.09
N GLY A 31 26.07 12.99 -16.91
CA GLY A 31 24.93 12.11 -16.60
C GLY A 31 23.56 12.78 -16.78
N ILE A 32 23.46 14.09 -16.51
CA ILE A 32 22.23 14.85 -16.72
C ILE A 32 21.85 14.96 -18.21
N ASP A 33 22.85 15.05 -19.09
CA ASP A 33 22.61 15.08 -20.53
C ASP A 33 22.05 13.73 -21.00
N HIS A 34 22.59 12.63 -20.49
CA HIS A 34 22.04 11.29 -20.74
C HIS A 34 20.61 11.17 -20.21
N PHE A 35 20.36 11.59 -18.97
CA PHE A 35 19.03 11.50 -18.37
C PHE A 35 17.99 12.26 -19.19
N GLN A 36 18.29 13.50 -19.59
CA GLN A 36 17.38 14.31 -20.42
C GLN A 36 17.15 13.75 -21.82
N ALA A 37 18.18 13.14 -22.42
CA ALA A 37 18.11 12.61 -23.78
C ALA A 37 17.39 11.25 -23.84
N VAL A 38 17.62 10.38 -22.87
CA VAL A 38 17.19 8.96 -22.93
C VAL A 38 16.58 8.49 -21.61
N GLY A 39 17.27 8.69 -20.49
CA GLY A 39 16.92 8.04 -19.22
C GLY A 39 15.54 8.42 -18.70
N ARG A 40 15.11 9.66 -18.90
CA ARG A 40 13.87 10.20 -18.33
C ARG A 40 12.59 9.65 -18.97
N PHE A 41 12.68 8.96 -20.10
CA PHE A 41 11.52 8.53 -20.87
C PHE A 41 11.17 7.07 -20.62
N PHE A 42 9.87 6.78 -20.59
CA PHE A 42 9.33 5.43 -20.43
C PHE A 42 9.83 4.47 -21.53
N GLY A 43 10.23 3.26 -21.13
CA GLY A 43 10.71 2.23 -22.04
C GLY A 43 11.81 1.35 -21.45
N PRO A 44 12.45 0.48 -22.26
CA PRO A 44 13.49 -0.44 -21.79
C PRO A 44 14.74 0.26 -21.24
N ASN A 45 14.91 1.54 -21.58
CA ASN A 45 16.03 2.37 -21.13
C ASN A 45 15.64 3.36 -20.03
N LYS A 46 14.44 3.24 -19.44
CA LYS A 46 13.98 4.10 -18.35
C LYS A 46 14.98 4.04 -17.19
N LYS A 47 15.37 5.21 -16.71
CA LYS A 47 16.25 5.42 -15.55
C LYS A 47 15.57 6.43 -14.62
N GLU A 48 15.63 6.18 -13.33
CA GLU A 48 15.18 7.05 -12.25
C GLU A 48 16.10 8.27 -12.14
N GLY A 49 15.50 9.46 -12.05
CA GLY A 49 16.24 10.68 -11.79
C GLY A 49 16.46 10.87 -10.30
N PHE A 50 17.68 11.21 -9.88
CA PHE A 50 17.96 11.50 -8.47
C PHE A 50 18.15 13.00 -8.29
N PHE A 51 17.33 13.60 -7.43
CA PHE A 51 17.35 15.04 -7.15
C PHE A 51 17.58 15.27 -5.66
N THR A 52 18.64 16.00 -5.33
CA THR A 52 19.09 16.13 -3.94
C THR A 52 19.37 17.59 -3.63
N GLY A 53 19.08 18.00 -2.39
CA GLY A 53 19.39 19.35 -1.91
C GLY A 53 20.85 19.50 -1.48
N ASP A 54 21.09 20.53 -0.69
CA ASP A 54 22.38 20.81 -0.07
C ASP A 54 22.22 20.96 1.45
N SER A 55 23.08 21.72 2.11
CA SER A 55 22.87 22.13 3.50
C SER A 55 22.07 23.43 3.53
N GLY A 56 20.91 23.42 4.17
CA GLY A 56 20.01 24.57 4.29
C GLY A 56 18.60 24.26 3.82
N ASN A 57 17.78 25.31 3.70
CA ASN A 57 16.39 25.16 3.26
C ASN A 57 16.33 25.16 1.72
N ASN A 58 15.97 24.04 1.14
CA ASN A 58 15.90 23.83 -0.29
C ASN A 58 14.47 23.85 -0.82
N THR A 59 14.33 24.11 -2.11
CA THR A 59 13.13 23.78 -2.88
C THR A 59 13.58 22.97 -4.07
N ILE A 60 13.11 21.72 -4.13
CA ILE A 60 13.60 20.72 -5.07
C ILE A 60 12.44 20.26 -5.91
N THR A 61 12.58 20.45 -7.22
CA THR A 61 11.60 20.00 -8.21
C THR A 61 12.29 19.00 -9.10
N GLY A 62 11.90 17.74 -8.98
CA GLY A 62 12.39 16.70 -9.88
C GLY A 62 11.70 16.77 -11.24
N PHE A 63 12.23 16.02 -12.22
CA PHE A 63 11.61 15.83 -13.51
C PHE A 63 11.99 14.47 -14.12
N GLY A 64 11.24 14.05 -15.15
CA GLY A 64 11.38 12.75 -15.81
C GLY A 64 10.16 11.87 -15.57
N ASP A 65 10.20 10.60 -15.97
CA ASP A 65 9.10 9.64 -15.79
C ASP A 65 9.19 8.84 -14.48
N ASP A 66 10.31 8.91 -13.77
CA ASP A 66 10.55 8.29 -12.46
C ASP A 66 11.61 9.09 -11.74
N MET A 67 11.41 9.38 -10.47
CA MET A 67 12.35 10.22 -9.75
C MET A 67 12.30 10.02 -8.25
N ASP A 68 13.49 10.11 -7.66
CA ASP A 68 13.72 10.15 -6.24
C ASP A 68 14.18 11.56 -5.83
N ILE A 69 13.49 12.13 -4.85
CA ILE A 69 13.73 13.47 -4.33
C ILE A 69 14.14 13.41 -2.86
N TYR A 70 15.28 14.01 -2.55
CA TYR A 70 15.83 14.16 -1.20
C TYR A 70 16.04 15.64 -0.90
N GLY A 71 15.55 16.13 0.24
CA GLY A 71 15.81 17.51 0.68
C GLY A 71 17.26 17.77 1.06
N VAL A 72 18.00 16.72 1.41
CA VAL A 72 19.38 16.81 1.91
C VAL A 72 20.42 16.52 0.84
N ALA A 73 21.65 16.96 1.10
CA ALA A 73 22.81 16.54 0.32
C ALA A 73 23.05 15.03 0.39
N LEU A 74 23.30 14.40 -0.76
CA LEU A 74 23.73 13.01 -0.86
C LEU A 74 24.97 12.88 -1.73
N THR A 75 25.87 12.01 -1.32
CA THR A 75 27.02 11.61 -2.12
C THR A 75 27.04 10.10 -2.27
N ALA A 76 27.42 9.63 -3.46
CA ALA A 76 27.68 8.21 -3.69
C ALA A 76 29.18 8.00 -3.89
N THR A 77 29.78 7.15 -3.07
CA THR A 77 31.19 6.75 -3.22
C THR A 77 31.29 5.30 -3.65
N PHE A 78 32.10 5.03 -4.66
CA PHE A 78 32.40 3.67 -5.10
C PHE A 78 33.63 3.14 -4.37
N THR A 79 33.60 1.89 -3.93
CA THR A 79 34.80 1.24 -3.40
C THR A 79 35.82 1.05 -4.53
N PRO A 80 37.03 1.65 -4.46
CA PRO A 80 38.03 1.48 -5.51
C PRO A 80 38.49 0.01 -5.61
N GLY A 81 38.57 -0.54 -6.82
CA GLY A 81 39.09 -1.89 -7.09
C GLY A 81 38.08 -2.96 -7.48
N SER A 82 36.77 -2.69 -7.38
CA SER A 82 35.69 -3.62 -7.74
C SER A 82 35.12 -3.44 -9.16
N GLY A 83 35.79 -2.64 -10.00
CA GLY A 83 35.27 -2.19 -11.30
C GLY A 83 34.02 -1.31 -11.16
N ALA A 84 33.40 -0.93 -12.28
CA ALA A 84 32.11 -0.21 -12.31
C ALA A 84 30.97 -0.95 -11.56
N SER A 85 31.20 -2.22 -11.19
CA SER A 85 30.33 -3.12 -10.42
C SER A 85 30.55 -3.11 -8.90
N GLY A 86 31.35 -2.17 -8.39
CA GLY A 86 31.57 -2.04 -6.96
C GLY A 86 30.34 -1.63 -6.17
N PRO A 87 30.32 -1.92 -4.86
CA PRO A 87 29.29 -1.38 -4.01
C PRO A 87 29.36 0.15 -3.97
N ALA A 88 28.21 0.80 -4.20
CA ALA A 88 28.06 2.23 -3.96
C ALA A 88 27.63 2.47 -2.51
N ILE A 89 28.29 3.40 -1.82
CA ILE A 89 27.91 3.81 -0.47
C ILE A 89 27.27 5.17 -0.58
N PHE A 90 26.01 5.29 -0.16
CA PHE A 90 25.32 6.56 -0.05
C PHE A 90 25.66 7.18 1.31
N THR A 91 26.20 8.40 1.27
CA THR A 91 26.55 9.15 2.47
C THR A 91 25.80 10.47 2.44
N PRO A 92 24.91 10.72 3.42
CA PRO A 92 24.26 12.03 3.56
C PRO A 92 25.30 13.08 3.93
N GLY A 93 25.29 14.22 3.23
CA GLY A 93 26.09 15.40 3.58
C GLY A 93 25.46 16.21 4.70
N SER A 94 24.14 16.12 4.86
CA SER A 94 23.37 16.61 6.01
C SER A 94 22.25 15.61 6.34
N PHE A 95 21.73 15.66 7.57
CA PHE A 95 20.58 14.85 8.00
C PHE A 95 19.28 15.65 8.03
N GLY A 96 19.22 16.86 7.45
CA GLY A 96 18.01 17.69 7.53
C GLY A 96 17.83 18.46 8.84
N VAL A 97 18.79 18.36 9.78
CA VAL A 97 18.62 18.91 11.13
C VAL A 97 18.62 20.44 11.09
N GLY A 98 17.50 21.03 11.47
CA GLY A 98 17.23 22.47 11.35
C GLY A 98 16.86 22.96 9.94
N GLU A 99 16.63 22.05 8.98
CA GLU A 99 16.33 22.35 7.57
C GLU A 99 14.82 22.20 7.28
N ARG A 100 14.26 23.15 6.52
CA ARG A 100 12.87 23.14 6.03
C ARG A 100 12.87 23.09 4.52
N ASP A 101 12.82 21.87 4.00
CA ASP A 101 12.87 21.63 2.57
C ASP A 101 11.47 21.60 1.97
N THR A 102 11.36 21.93 0.69
CA THR A 102 10.15 21.72 -0.11
C THR A 102 10.47 20.78 -1.25
N LEU A 103 9.87 19.59 -1.25
CA LEU A 103 10.03 18.57 -2.27
C LEU A 103 8.80 18.60 -3.16
N VAL A 104 8.99 18.86 -4.45
CA VAL A 104 7.91 19.12 -5.40
C VAL A 104 7.86 17.99 -6.42
N GLY A 105 6.80 17.20 -6.32
CA GLY A 105 6.43 16.18 -7.30
C GLY A 105 5.98 16.78 -8.63
N ARG A 106 5.86 15.90 -9.61
CA ARG A 106 5.30 16.20 -10.90
C ARG A 106 3.78 16.30 -10.77
N ASN A 107 3.20 17.20 -11.56
CA ASN A 107 1.76 17.20 -11.77
C ASN A 107 1.40 16.19 -12.87
N SER A 108 1.72 14.90 -12.65
CA SER A 108 1.47 13.83 -13.61
C SER A 108 0.73 12.67 -12.96
N PRO A 109 -0.41 12.22 -13.52
CA PRO A 109 -1.22 11.18 -12.94
C PRO A 109 -0.80 9.76 -13.32
N SER A 110 0.41 9.53 -13.84
CA SER A 110 0.75 8.22 -14.45
C SER A 110 2.11 7.67 -14.05
N TYR A 111 2.81 8.37 -13.18
CA TYR A 111 4.18 8.05 -12.84
C TYR A 111 4.40 8.23 -11.35
N GLU A 112 5.26 7.38 -10.79
CA GLU A 112 5.63 7.38 -9.37
C GLU A 112 6.71 8.46 -9.13
N ASP A 113 6.50 9.29 -8.10
CA ASP A 113 7.53 10.11 -7.49
C ASP A 113 7.88 9.56 -6.09
N GLY A 114 9.17 9.36 -5.84
CA GLY A 114 9.71 8.98 -4.55
C GLY A 114 10.18 10.18 -3.74
N PHE A 115 9.60 10.41 -2.57
CA PHE A 115 10.00 11.44 -1.63
C PHE A 115 10.69 10.83 -0.42
N PHE A 116 11.98 11.12 -0.22
CA PHE A 116 12.76 10.39 0.78
C PHE A 116 12.98 11.22 2.03
N LEU A 117 12.44 10.71 3.15
CA LEU A 117 12.70 11.17 4.52
C LEU A 117 13.64 10.18 5.25
N SER A 118 14.36 9.39 4.47
CA SER A 118 15.33 8.40 4.92
C SER A 118 16.46 8.25 3.92
N VAL A 119 17.62 7.84 4.40
CA VAL A 119 18.77 7.49 3.55
C VAL A 119 19.20 6.06 3.88
N PRO A 120 19.37 5.17 2.89
CA PRO A 120 19.88 3.83 3.15
C PRO A 120 21.33 3.92 3.64
N ASN A 121 21.62 3.29 4.78
CA ASN A 121 22.99 3.08 5.26
C ASN A 121 23.55 1.79 4.64
N GLY A 122 24.79 1.88 4.15
CA GLY A 122 25.57 0.73 3.77
C GLY A 122 25.94 0.67 2.29
N SER A 123 26.37 -0.52 1.89
CA SER A 123 27.00 -0.78 0.60
C SER A 123 26.00 -1.40 -0.37
N TYR A 124 25.69 -0.67 -1.44
CA TYR A 124 24.90 -1.14 -2.58
C TYR A 124 25.71 -2.14 -3.41
N SER A 125 25.80 -3.41 -3.02
CA SER A 125 26.56 -4.40 -3.81
C SER A 125 25.82 -4.77 -5.09
N ARG A 126 26.54 -4.67 -6.21
CA ARG A 126 26.00 -4.85 -7.55
C ARG A 126 26.42 -6.20 -8.12
N THR A 127 25.59 -7.23 -7.99
CA THR A 127 25.88 -8.57 -8.52
C THR A 127 24.92 -8.98 -9.65
N GLY A 128 25.33 -8.73 -10.90
CA GLY A 128 24.72 -9.31 -12.10
C GLY A 128 23.47 -8.61 -12.65
N ALA A 129 22.78 -9.28 -13.58
CA ALA A 129 21.54 -8.81 -14.23
C ALA A 129 20.30 -8.83 -13.32
N SER A 130 20.42 -9.38 -12.11
CA SER A 130 19.45 -9.23 -11.03
C SER A 130 19.96 -8.19 -10.05
N THR A 131 19.24 -7.07 -9.89
CA THR A 131 19.44 -6.04 -8.87
C THR A 131 19.13 -6.60 -7.48
N GLY A 132 20.00 -7.47 -6.98
CA GLY A 132 19.99 -7.96 -5.61
C GLY A 132 20.51 -6.88 -4.67
N MET A 133 19.69 -5.86 -4.38
CA MET A 133 20.05 -4.85 -3.39
C MET A 133 20.09 -5.51 -2.01
N THR A 134 21.28 -5.49 -1.40
CA THR A 134 21.42 -5.76 0.04
C THR A 134 21.64 -4.41 0.68
N PHE A 135 20.60 -3.87 1.28
CA PHE A 135 20.73 -2.66 2.05
C PHE A 135 21.08 -2.98 3.50
N GLY A 136 21.84 -2.11 4.15
CA GLY A 136 22.01 -2.12 5.61
C GLY A 136 20.77 -1.54 6.29
N THR A 137 20.92 -0.92 7.45
CA THR A 137 19.82 -0.13 8.03
C THR A 137 19.59 1.14 7.20
N SER A 138 18.48 1.85 7.38
CA SER A 138 18.34 3.24 6.92
C SER A 138 18.56 4.21 8.08
N SER A 139 18.92 5.45 7.76
CA SER A 139 18.93 6.59 8.70
C SER A 139 17.71 7.46 8.45
N ARG A 140 17.15 8.01 9.53
CA ARG A 140 16.08 9.03 9.46
C ARG A 140 16.66 10.39 9.07
N LEU A 141 15.89 11.16 8.30
CA LEU A 141 16.16 12.57 8.02
C LEU A 141 15.22 13.45 8.86
N TYR A 142 15.63 14.70 9.10
CA TYR A 142 14.88 15.74 9.82
C TYR A 142 14.56 15.36 11.27
N VAL A 143 15.49 14.70 11.97
CA VAL A 143 15.32 14.33 13.38
C VAL A 143 16.31 15.11 14.25
N GLY A 144 15.80 15.82 15.24
CA GLY A 144 16.55 16.46 16.31
C GLY A 144 16.05 17.85 16.75
N GLN A 145 15.12 18.50 16.03
CA GLN A 145 14.67 19.88 16.33
C GLN A 145 13.15 20.06 16.44
N GLY A 146 12.40 18.97 16.63
CA GLY A 146 11.01 18.96 17.08
C GLY A 146 9.97 19.33 16.02
N ASN A 147 9.87 20.60 15.64
CA ASN A 147 8.98 21.03 14.54
C ASN A 147 9.69 22.04 13.61
N GLN A 148 11.00 22.21 13.79
CA GLN A 148 11.77 23.24 13.10
C GLN A 148 12.43 22.72 11.84
N ASP A 149 12.64 21.42 11.74
CA ASP A 149 13.09 20.67 10.59
C ASP A 149 11.96 19.82 10.03
N PHE A 150 11.81 19.76 8.71
CA PHE A 150 10.91 18.83 8.02
C PHE A 150 11.04 18.99 6.50
N ALA A 151 10.64 17.96 5.76
CA ALA A 151 10.35 18.12 4.33
C ALA A 151 8.85 18.37 4.10
N ARG A 152 8.52 19.47 3.41
CA ARG A 152 7.18 19.74 2.87
C ARG A 152 7.07 19.16 1.48
N ILE A 153 6.17 18.21 1.29
CA ILE A 153 5.94 17.50 0.03
C ILE A 153 4.71 18.09 -0.66
N VAL A 154 4.91 18.57 -1.88
CA VAL A 154 3.90 19.26 -2.70
C VAL A 154 3.72 18.50 -4.01
N ASN A 155 2.50 18.55 -4.57
CA ASN A 155 2.08 17.77 -5.74
C ASN A 155 2.21 16.26 -5.51
N PHE A 156 1.93 15.80 -4.30
CA PHE A 156 1.87 14.37 -4.01
C PHE A 156 0.64 13.76 -4.68
N ASN A 157 0.87 12.81 -5.58
CA ASN A 157 -0.16 12.02 -6.18
C ASN A 157 -0.40 10.74 -5.37
N PRO A 158 -1.52 10.63 -4.62
CA PRO A 158 -1.80 9.46 -3.78
C PRO A 158 -1.83 8.14 -4.53
N GLU A 159 -2.08 8.16 -5.85
CA GLU A 159 -2.19 6.94 -6.63
C GLU A 159 -0.84 6.30 -6.99
N TYR A 160 0.20 7.11 -7.14
CA TYR A 160 1.49 6.66 -7.69
C TYR A 160 2.67 7.00 -6.79
N ASP A 161 2.63 8.13 -6.07
CA ASP A 161 3.77 8.61 -5.32
C ASP A 161 3.94 7.91 -3.98
N TYR A 162 5.14 7.99 -3.43
CA TYR A 162 5.43 7.48 -2.11
C TYR A 162 6.37 8.35 -1.29
N VAL A 163 6.24 8.26 0.02
CA VAL A 163 7.20 8.82 0.98
C VAL A 163 7.98 7.69 1.64
N SER A 164 9.31 7.70 1.51
CA SER A 164 10.18 6.72 2.15
C SER A 164 10.55 7.14 3.57
N LEU A 165 10.39 6.25 4.54
CA LEU A 165 10.67 6.46 5.97
C LEU A 165 11.52 5.34 6.54
N SER A 166 12.45 5.67 7.43
CA SER A 166 13.40 4.71 8.02
C SER A 166 12.85 4.02 9.27
N GLY A 167 13.04 2.71 9.39
CA GLY A 167 12.57 1.92 10.53
C GLY A 167 11.10 1.50 10.39
N PRO A 168 10.55 0.75 11.35
CA PRO A 168 9.20 0.22 11.24
C PRO A 168 8.11 1.31 11.36
N PRO A 169 6.93 1.16 10.72
CA PRO A 169 5.84 2.14 10.79
C PRO A 169 5.37 2.49 12.21
N LYS A 170 5.50 1.57 13.18
CA LYS A 170 5.18 1.81 14.59
C LYS A 170 6.03 2.88 15.28
N ASP A 171 7.16 3.24 14.66
CA ASP A 171 8.05 4.29 15.14
C ASP A 171 7.59 5.69 14.70
N TYR A 172 6.43 5.79 14.04
CA TYR A 172 5.87 7.04 13.55
C TYR A 172 4.45 7.28 14.06
N ILE A 173 4.07 8.56 14.09
CA ILE A 173 2.71 9.04 14.38
C ILE A 173 2.24 9.85 13.16
N TYR A 174 1.08 9.48 12.62
CA TYR A 174 0.45 10.11 11.47
C TYR A 174 -0.71 10.99 11.94
N LYS A 175 -0.71 12.28 11.59
CA LYS A 175 -1.80 13.21 11.94
C LYS A 175 -2.34 13.86 10.67
N TYR A 176 -3.56 13.47 10.30
CA TYR A 176 -4.31 14.15 9.25
C TYR A 176 -4.97 15.40 9.82
N GLN A 177 -4.90 16.49 9.06
CA GLN A 177 -5.50 17.77 9.45
C GLN A 177 -6.04 18.49 8.23
N THR A 178 -7.04 19.34 8.45
CA THR A 178 -7.47 20.29 7.43
C THR A 178 -6.39 21.34 7.22
N ASP A 179 -6.06 21.59 5.96
CA ASP A 179 -5.10 22.58 5.53
C ASP A 179 -5.66 23.35 4.33
N PRO A 180 -6.22 24.56 4.54
CA PRO A 180 -6.84 25.34 3.48
C PRO A 180 -5.89 25.73 2.35
N LYS A 181 -4.57 25.62 2.57
CA LYS A 181 -3.55 25.96 1.58
C LYS A 181 -3.11 24.76 0.75
N ALA A 182 -3.37 23.54 1.22
CA ALA A 182 -3.05 22.33 0.49
C ALA A 182 -4.09 22.06 -0.61
N PRO A 183 -3.69 21.51 -1.77
CA PRO A 183 -4.64 20.99 -2.75
C PRO A 183 -5.64 20.04 -2.06
N GLY A 184 -6.93 20.14 -2.34
CA GLY A 184 -7.94 19.30 -1.67
C GLY A 184 -8.23 19.62 -0.19
N GLY A 185 -7.52 20.56 0.43
CA GLY A 185 -7.84 21.08 1.77
C GLY A 185 -7.33 20.23 2.94
N TYR A 186 -6.41 19.28 2.70
CA TYR A 186 -5.88 18.36 3.72
C TYR A 186 -4.36 18.24 3.65
N SER A 187 -3.74 17.99 4.80
CA SER A 187 -2.35 17.54 4.87
C SER A 187 -2.17 16.42 5.89
N LEU A 188 -1.20 15.55 5.61
CA LEU A 188 -0.65 14.59 6.54
C LEU A 188 0.61 15.16 7.18
N LYS A 189 0.68 15.15 8.51
CA LYS A 189 1.92 15.35 9.26
C LYS A 189 2.45 14.03 9.78
N ILE A 190 3.75 13.81 9.59
CA ILE A 190 4.47 12.59 9.98
C ILE A 190 5.42 12.96 11.11
N TYR A 191 5.24 12.34 12.27
CA TYR A 191 6.12 12.54 13.42
C TYR A 191 6.89 11.26 13.73
N THR A 192 8.14 11.35 14.19
CA THR A 192 8.76 10.23 14.88
C THR A 192 8.10 10.05 16.24
N LYS A 193 7.92 8.81 16.68
CA LYS A 193 7.24 8.49 17.94
C LYS A 193 8.13 8.69 19.16
N ALA A 194 9.42 8.36 19.04
CA ALA A 194 10.35 8.41 20.16
C ALA A 194 10.69 9.86 20.54
N GLU A 195 10.93 10.71 19.54
CA GLU A 195 11.33 12.10 19.73
C GLU A 195 10.14 13.08 19.63
N ASN A 196 8.99 12.62 19.13
CA ASN A 196 7.84 13.47 18.77
C ASN A 196 8.25 14.59 17.81
N ASP A 197 9.10 14.24 16.85
CA ASP A 197 9.71 15.17 15.90
C ASP A 197 8.98 15.14 14.55
N LEU A 198 8.62 16.29 13.99
CA LEU A 198 7.95 16.40 12.70
C LEU A 198 8.97 16.18 11.57
N VAL A 199 8.90 15.06 10.86
CA VAL A 199 9.85 14.78 9.77
C VAL A 199 9.30 15.13 8.39
N GLY A 200 7.98 15.21 8.24
CA GLY A 200 7.36 15.44 6.94
C GLY A 200 5.95 16.01 7.01
N ILE A 201 5.61 16.81 6.00
CA ILE A 201 4.25 17.29 5.73
C ILE A 201 3.92 16.93 4.29
N VAL A 202 2.89 16.12 4.06
CA VAL A 202 2.42 15.75 2.71
C VAL A 202 1.12 16.49 2.42
N GLU A 203 1.10 17.28 1.35
CA GLU A 203 -0.07 18.06 0.97
C GLU A 203 -1.03 17.29 0.06
N GLY A 204 -2.32 17.57 0.20
CA GLY A 204 -3.36 17.04 -0.66
C GLY A 204 -3.67 15.57 -0.47
N ILE A 205 -3.37 15.06 0.72
CA ILE A 205 -3.66 13.70 1.09
C ILE A 205 -4.41 13.64 2.41
N ASN A 206 -5.44 12.80 2.43
CA ASN A 206 -6.26 12.51 3.60
C ASN A 206 -6.13 11.04 4.05
N ASP A 207 -5.35 10.24 3.31
CA ASP A 207 -5.09 8.83 3.61
C ASP A 207 -3.77 8.39 2.94
N VAL A 208 -2.80 7.93 3.73
CA VAL A 208 -1.61 7.18 3.29
C VAL A 208 -1.49 5.89 4.08
N GLN A 209 -0.95 4.88 3.42
CA GLN A 209 -0.70 3.59 4.03
C GLN A 209 0.78 3.21 3.83
N PRO A 210 1.46 2.75 4.90
CA PRO A 210 2.71 2.00 4.80
C PRO A 210 2.58 0.81 3.86
N ARG A 211 3.56 0.68 2.98
CA ARG A 211 3.76 -0.39 2.00
C ARG A 211 5.22 -0.78 1.94
N ASN A 212 5.47 -1.93 1.31
CA ASN A 212 6.78 -2.36 0.84
C ASN A 212 7.88 -2.11 1.86
N PHE A 213 7.91 -2.94 2.91
CA PHE A 213 9.06 -3.04 3.80
C PHE A 213 10.27 -3.38 2.96
N LEU A 214 11.11 -2.37 2.71
CA LEU A 214 12.33 -2.53 1.96
C LEU A 214 13.31 -3.31 2.83
N LYS A 215 14.27 -3.98 2.18
CA LYS A 215 15.27 -4.79 2.88
C LYS A 215 16.14 -3.97 3.83
N ASP A 216 16.09 -2.64 3.72
CA ASP A 216 16.84 -1.69 4.54
C ASP A 216 16.12 -1.26 5.84
N ASN A 217 15.04 -1.98 6.18
CA ASN A 217 14.10 -1.63 7.25
C ASN A 217 13.38 -0.28 7.04
N SER A 218 13.43 0.33 5.86
CA SER A 218 12.53 1.43 5.51
C SER A 218 11.19 0.90 4.99
N PHE A 219 10.20 1.79 4.90
CA PHE A 219 8.92 1.51 4.26
C PHE A 219 8.46 2.73 3.45
N ARG A 220 7.56 2.47 2.51
CA ARG A 220 6.95 3.49 1.66
C ARG A 220 5.56 3.85 2.17
N LEU A 221 5.25 5.11 2.44
CA LEU A 221 3.87 5.59 2.58
C LEU A 221 3.32 5.94 1.21
N SER A 222 2.18 5.40 0.81
CA SER A 222 1.49 5.87 -0.40
C SER A 222 -0.02 5.88 -0.23
N GLY A 223 -0.71 6.75 -0.97
CA GLY A 223 -2.15 7.00 -0.80
C GLY A 223 -3.07 5.90 -1.33
N ARG A 224 -2.55 4.94 -2.10
CA ARG A 224 -3.36 3.93 -2.80
C ARG A 224 -3.37 2.55 -2.15
N VAL A 225 -3.49 2.48 -0.83
CA VAL A 225 -4.44 1.47 -0.37
C VAL A 225 -5.56 2.27 0.22
N PRO A 226 -6.63 2.50 -0.56
CA PRO A 226 -7.76 3.19 0.02
C PRO A 226 -8.11 2.45 1.31
N ALA A 227 -8.43 3.17 2.38
CA ALA A 227 -9.21 2.60 3.48
C ALA A 227 -10.51 1.92 3.01
N ARG A 228 -10.86 1.98 1.70
CA ARG A 228 -11.97 1.25 1.07
C ARG A 228 -11.91 -0.22 1.47
N GLY A 229 -12.85 -0.56 2.32
CA GLY A 229 -13.00 -1.88 2.90
C GLY A 229 -12.55 -1.96 4.35
N PHE A 230 -11.45 -1.32 4.77
CA PHE A 230 -10.91 -1.59 6.10
C PHE A 230 -11.93 -1.21 7.19
N ASN A 231 -12.32 -2.19 7.98
CA ASN A 231 -13.37 -2.02 8.98
C ASN A 231 -12.74 -1.87 10.37
N ASP A 232 -12.49 -0.63 10.79
CA ASP A 232 -11.88 -0.31 12.07
C ASP A 232 -12.60 -0.95 13.25
N ALA A 233 -13.93 -0.84 13.29
CA ALA A 233 -14.75 -1.32 14.40
C ALA A 233 -14.69 -2.85 14.53
N VAL A 234 -14.82 -3.57 13.41
CA VAL A 234 -14.74 -5.03 13.42
C VAL A 234 -13.32 -5.50 13.66
N TYR A 235 -12.33 -4.81 13.11
CA TYR A 235 -10.92 -5.07 13.39
C TYR A 235 -10.60 -4.96 14.88
N ASP A 236 -10.95 -3.84 15.51
CA ASP A 236 -10.68 -3.56 16.93
C ASP A 236 -11.36 -4.60 17.82
N SER A 237 -12.61 -4.96 17.51
CA SER A 237 -13.38 -5.99 18.21
C SER A 237 -12.73 -7.38 18.10
N LEU A 238 -12.47 -7.86 16.88
CA LEU A 238 -11.91 -9.19 16.65
C LEU A 238 -10.50 -9.34 17.24
N ASN A 239 -9.68 -8.30 17.13
CA ASN A 239 -8.29 -8.34 17.55
C ASN A 239 -8.07 -7.94 19.01
N LYS A 240 -9.12 -7.45 19.69
CA LYS A 240 -9.12 -6.91 21.05
C LYS A 240 -8.09 -5.79 21.22
N VAL A 241 -8.12 -4.84 20.29
CA VAL A 241 -7.22 -3.69 20.22
C VAL A 241 -8.01 -2.41 20.02
N SER A 242 -7.32 -1.28 20.01
CA SER A 242 -7.88 0.02 19.68
C SER A 242 -7.01 0.71 18.64
N GLY A 243 -7.63 1.47 17.76
CA GLY A 243 -6.92 2.30 16.78
C GLY A 243 -6.99 1.76 15.36
N GLY A 244 -7.82 0.74 15.13
CA GLY A 244 -8.29 0.33 13.82
C GLY A 244 -7.16 0.10 12.83
N LEU A 245 -7.27 0.77 11.69
CA LEU A 245 -6.35 0.71 10.58
C LEU A 245 -4.94 1.10 11.00
N ASN A 246 -4.81 2.17 11.79
CA ASN A 246 -3.51 2.60 12.27
C ASN A 246 -2.84 1.51 13.12
N HIS A 247 -3.59 0.82 13.97
CA HIS A 247 -3.07 -0.33 14.70
C HIS A 247 -2.73 -1.48 13.75
N TYR A 248 -3.61 -1.83 12.81
CA TYR A 248 -3.38 -2.91 11.85
C TYR A 248 -2.08 -2.71 11.08
N VAL A 249 -1.91 -1.53 10.51
CA VAL A 249 -0.77 -1.13 9.70
C VAL A 249 0.53 -1.09 10.49
N THR A 250 0.51 -0.50 11.70
CA THR A 250 1.74 -0.31 12.46
C THR A 250 2.18 -1.56 13.21
N THR A 251 1.22 -2.38 13.63
CA THR A 251 1.44 -3.48 14.58
C THR A 251 0.79 -4.76 14.11
N GLY A 252 -0.49 -4.69 13.72
CA GLY A 252 -1.31 -5.85 13.41
C GLY A 252 -0.74 -6.75 12.31
N GLN A 253 -0.15 -6.14 11.28
CA GLN A 253 0.43 -6.87 10.16
C GLN A 253 1.66 -7.72 10.53
N SER A 254 2.22 -7.54 11.72
CA SER A 254 3.40 -8.28 12.21
C SER A 254 3.11 -9.14 13.44
N SER A 255 1.87 -9.18 13.91
CA SER A 255 1.48 -9.76 15.20
C SER A 255 0.29 -10.71 15.11
N ASP A 256 0.19 -11.45 14.00
CA ASP A 256 -0.88 -12.42 13.71
C ASP A 256 -2.31 -11.85 13.86
N LYS A 257 -2.47 -10.53 13.68
CA LYS A 257 -3.79 -9.89 13.73
C LYS A 257 -4.53 -10.11 12.42
N ILE A 258 -5.84 -10.21 12.53
CA ILE A 258 -6.73 -10.45 11.41
C ILE A 258 -7.11 -9.09 10.81
N GLY A 259 -6.65 -8.80 9.59
CA GLY A 259 -7.14 -7.65 8.82
C GLY A 259 -8.59 -7.86 8.42
N VAL A 260 -9.43 -6.84 8.50
CA VAL A 260 -10.87 -6.96 8.17
C VAL A 260 -11.24 -5.92 7.13
N PHE A 261 -11.74 -6.41 6.00
CA PHE A 261 -12.19 -5.61 4.87
C PHE A 261 -13.65 -5.94 4.58
N SER A 262 -14.54 -4.97 4.72
CA SER A 262 -15.97 -5.12 4.42
C SER A 262 -16.46 -3.98 3.54
N GLY A 263 -17.41 -4.23 2.65
CA GLY A 263 -18.07 -3.19 1.87
C GLY A 263 -18.97 -2.29 2.73
N ALA A 264 -19.92 -1.62 2.09
CA ALA A 264 -20.90 -0.81 2.78
C ALA A 264 -22.28 -0.83 2.10
N PRO A 265 -23.33 -0.45 2.84
CA PRO A 265 -24.68 -0.48 2.29
C PRO A 265 -24.81 0.49 1.12
N LYS A 266 -25.68 0.16 0.17
CA LYS A 266 -26.14 1.12 -0.85
C LYS A 266 -26.61 2.43 -0.18
N GLY A 267 -26.09 3.54 -0.67
CA GLY A 267 -26.33 4.89 -0.17
C GLY A 267 -25.48 5.29 1.03
N SER A 268 -24.61 4.40 1.53
CA SER A 268 -23.76 4.70 2.67
C SER A 268 -22.64 5.68 2.30
N PRO A 269 -22.51 6.83 2.97
CA PRO A 269 -21.40 7.76 2.75
C PRO A 269 -20.09 7.28 3.37
N THR A 270 -20.04 6.07 3.95
CA THR A 270 -18.86 5.54 4.64
C THR A 270 -17.69 5.33 3.70
N THR A 271 -16.48 5.51 4.22
CA THR A 271 -15.18 5.32 3.54
C THR A 271 -14.95 3.92 2.96
N ASN A 272 -15.84 2.97 3.27
CA ASN A 272 -15.67 1.56 2.95
C ASN A 272 -16.28 1.16 1.61
N SER A 273 -17.08 2.02 0.96
CA SER A 273 -17.70 1.71 -0.33
C SER A 273 -16.92 2.27 -1.52
N SER A 274 -16.86 1.51 -2.62
CA SER A 274 -16.28 1.97 -3.88
C SER A 274 -17.29 2.61 -4.83
N ASP A 275 -18.57 2.27 -4.69
CA ASP A 275 -19.70 2.86 -5.40
C ASP A 275 -20.91 2.97 -4.45
N PRO A 276 -20.96 4.00 -3.60
CA PRO A 276 -22.03 4.17 -2.63
C PRO A 276 -23.38 4.42 -3.30
N ALA A 277 -23.46 4.78 -4.59
CA ALA A 277 -24.74 4.97 -5.26
C ALA A 277 -25.48 3.64 -5.47
N ASN A 278 -24.73 2.56 -5.69
CA ASN A 278 -25.26 1.24 -6.00
C ASN A 278 -24.96 0.19 -4.91
N GLY A 279 -24.01 0.47 -4.02
CA GLY A 279 -23.53 -0.45 -3.00
C GLY A 279 -22.55 -1.49 -3.53
N ASN A 280 -22.01 -1.30 -4.75
CA ASN A 280 -21.04 -2.21 -5.36
C ASN A 280 -19.63 -1.86 -4.88
N ASP A 281 -18.92 -2.85 -4.36
CA ASP A 281 -17.67 -2.66 -3.67
C ASP A 281 -16.53 -3.45 -4.30
N THR A 282 -15.47 -2.73 -4.68
CA THR A 282 -14.17 -3.33 -4.99
C THR A 282 -13.27 -3.21 -3.77
N LEU A 283 -13.04 -4.35 -3.12
CA LEU A 283 -12.22 -4.47 -1.92
C LEU A 283 -10.87 -5.10 -2.25
N ILE A 284 -9.80 -4.44 -1.82
CA ILE A 284 -8.43 -4.92 -1.97
C ILE A 284 -7.80 -5.01 -0.59
N ALA A 285 -7.68 -6.23 -0.07
CA ALA A 285 -7.02 -6.48 1.19
C ALA A 285 -5.50 -6.30 1.06
N TYR A 286 -4.87 -5.96 2.18
CA TYR A 286 -3.43 -5.81 2.30
C TYR A 286 -2.96 -6.38 3.62
N GLY A 287 -1.73 -6.89 3.65
CA GLY A 287 -1.12 -7.54 4.80
C GLY A 287 0.20 -8.24 4.42
N ALA A 288 0.94 -8.71 5.42
CA ALA A 288 2.14 -9.52 5.21
C ALA A 288 1.78 -10.99 4.94
N ASN A 289 2.69 -11.73 4.30
CA ASN A 289 2.51 -13.13 3.83
C ASN A 289 1.99 -14.16 4.84
N ASN A 290 2.03 -13.87 6.14
CA ASN A 290 1.59 -14.78 7.19
C ASN A 290 0.27 -14.33 7.85
N ASN A 291 -0.24 -13.15 7.49
CA ASN A 291 -1.45 -12.63 8.10
C ASN A 291 -2.67 -13.32 7.53
N LYS A 292 -3.67 -13.40 8.39
CA LYS A 292 -5.02 -13.73 7.99
C LYS A 292 -5.76 -12.45 7.65
N THR A 293 -6.48 -12.41 6.53
CA THR A 293 -7.45 -11.35 6.28
C THR A 293 -8.86 -11.90 6.10
N ILE A 294 -9.85 -11.08 6.41
CA ILE A 294 -11.27 -11.32 6.15
C ILE A 294 -11.70 -10.30 5.11
N LEU A 295 -12.35 -10.75 4.03
CA LEU A 295 -12.96 -9.91 3.02
C LEU A 295 -14.44 -10.24 2.90
N SER A 296 -15.30 -9.23 2.91
CA SER A 296 -16.72 -9.38 2.62
C SER A 296 -17.20 -8.19 1.79
N GLY A 297 -17.81 -8.41 0.62
CA GLY A 297 -18.38 -7.29 -0.13
C GLY A 297 -19.59 -6.66 0.59
N VAL A 298 -20.20 -7.42 1.49
CA VAL A 298 -21.27 -6.94 2.37
C VAL A 298 -20.71 -6.17 3.56
N GLY A 299 -21.37 -5.06 3.92
CA GLY A 299 -21.01 -4.27 5.10
C GLY A 299 -21.15 -5.03 6.41
N LEU A 300 -20.12 -4.92 7.24
CA LEU A 300 -20.06 -5.49 8.59
C LEU A 300 -20.02 -4.37 9.62
N SER A 301 -20.57 -4.61 10.80
CA SER A 301 -20.56 -3.67 11.91
C SER A 301 -20.46 -4.41 13.24
N ILE A 302 -20.30 -3.67 14.33
CA ILE A 302 -20.40 -4.22 15.68
C ILE A 302 -21.74 -3.78 16.28
N ASP A 303 -22.59 -4.75 16.61
CA ASP A 303 -23.82 -4.51 17.33
C ASP A 303 -23.48 -3.99 18.73
N SER A 304 -23.92 -2.77 19.04
CA SER A 304 -23.58 -2.11 20.31
C SER A 304 -24.17 -2.78 21.55
N ALA A 305 -25.24 -3.55 21.42
CA ALA A 305 -25.90 -4.21 22.55
C ALA A 305 -25.23 -5.54 22.91
N THR A 306 -24.72 -6.25 21.90
CA THR A 306 -24.18 -7.61 22.04
C THR A 306 -22.66 -7.67 21.87
N GLY A 307 -22.04 -6.64 21.29
CA GLY A 307 -20.62 -6.62 20.91
C GLY A 307 -20.28 -7.55 19.75
N LYS A 308 -21.30 -8.13 19.09
CA LYS A 308 -21.15 -9.12 18.02
C LYS A 308 -21.06 -8.47 16.65
N ILE A 309 -20.57 -9.24 15.66
CA ILE A 309 -20.60 -8.79 14.27
C ILE A 309 -22.04 -8.78 13.79
N ALA A 310 -22.51 -7.63 13.33
CA ALA A 310 -23.78 -7.49 12.62
C ALA A 310 -23.52 -7.27 11.13
N VAL A 311 -24.37 -7.87 10.32
CA VAL A 311 -24.38 -7.72 8.86
C VAL A 311 -25.33 -6.58 8.51
N GLU A 312 -24.98 -5.79 7.49
CA GLU A 312 -25.89 -4.75 7.01
C GLU A 312 -27.26 -5.28 6.58
N SER A 313 -28.26 -4.39 6.63
CA SER A 313 -29.58 -4.67 6.09
C SER A 313 -29.51 -4.91 4.58
N GLY A 314 -30.00 -6.06 4.13
CA GLY A 314 -30.00 -6.45 2.72
C GLY A 314 -28.89 -7.43 2.35
N ALA A 315 -27.81 -7.52 3.14
CA ALA A 315 -26.78 -8.55 3.01
C ALA A 315 -26.30 -8.84 1.57
N GLY A 316 -26.01 -7.81 0.78
CA GLY A 316 -25.55 -8.00 -0.60
C GLY A 316 -26.65 -7.97 -1.66
N THR A 317 -27.95 -7.93 -1.31
CA THR A 317 -29.01 -8.00 -2.32
C THR A 317 -28.94 -6.81 -3.29
N ASN A 318 -28.87 -7.12 -4.59
CA ASN A 318 -28.61 -6.20 -5.71
C ASN A 318 -27.21 -5.54 -5.72
N GLN A 319 -26.20 -6.14 -5.08
CA GLN A 319 -24.82 -5.66 -5.08
C GLN A 319 -23.90 -6.64 -5.83
N VAL A 320 -23.03 -6.10 -6.68
CA VAL A 320 -21.98 -6.86 -7.36
C VAL A 320 -20.63 -6.37 -6.87
N ASP A 321 -19.96 -7.22 -6.09
CA ASP A 321 -18.71 -6.88 -5.42
C ASP A 321 -17.52 -7.59 -6.06
N VAL A 322 -16.34 -7.00 -5.89
CA VAL A 322 -15.05 -7.57 -6.31
C VAL A 322 -14.14 -7.66 -5.09
N LEU A 323 -13.69 -8.87 -4.76
CA LEU A 323 -12.86 -9.15 -3.61
C LEU A 323 -11.46 -9.61 -4.08
N ILE A 324 -10.44 -8.88 -3.65
CA ILE A 324 -9.04 -9.13 -3.98
C ILE A 324 -8.27 -9.30 -2.67
N GLY A 325 -7.84 -10.53 -2.40
CA GLY A 325 -7.10 -10.93 -1.21
C GLY A 325 -5.70 -10.31 -1.08
N ALA A 326 -5.11 -10.40 0.10
CA ALA A 326 -3.77 -9.92 0.41
C ALA A 326 -2.72 -11.02 0.12
N PRO A 327 -1.41 -10.70 0.18
CA PRO A 327 -0.41 -11.74 0.38
C PRO A 327 -0.65 -12.42 1.73
N GLY A 328 -1.00 -13.71 1.75
CA GLY A 328 -1.29 -14.40 3.00
C GLY A 328 -2.46 -15.35 2.87
N ARG A 329 -3.08 -15.70 4.00
CA ARG A 329 -4.28 -16.54 4.00
C ARG A 329 -5.51 -15.65 4.07
N ASP A 330 -6.33 -15.67 3.04
CA ASP A 330 -7.55 -14.86 3.00
C ASP A 330 -8.81 -15.71 3.25
N GLU A 331 -9.77 -15.10 3.94
CA GLU A 331 -11.11 -15.63 4.14
C GLU A 331 -12.13 -14.73 3.43
N PHE A 332 -12.67 -15.22 2.32
CA PHE A 332 -13.71 -14.51 1.55
C PHE A 332 -15.09 -14.91 2.07
N TRP A 333 -15.79 -14.00 2.72
CA TRP A 333 -17.07 -14.25 3.36
C TRP A 333 -18.23 -13.93 2.40
N LEU A 334 -18.90 -14.99 1.93
CA LEU A 334 -20.18 -14.95 1.19
C LEU A 334 -21.37 -15.40 2.07
N GLY A 335 -21.11 -15.46 3.36
CA GLY A 335 -22.07 -15.71 4.42
C GLY A 335 -21.33 -15.66 5.75
N ALA A 336 -22.02 -15.20 6.78
CA ALA A 336 -21.45 -15.06 8.11
C ALA A 336 -22.45 -15.54 9.17
N SER A 337 -21.92 -15.89 10.33
CA SER A 337 -22.69 -15.92 11.56
C SER A 337 -22.30 -14.72 12.39
N ASP A 338 -23.29 -14.15 13.06
CA ASP A 338 -23.17 -13.14 14.10
C ASP A 338 -22.55 -13.67 15.42
N ASP A 339 -22.25 -14.98 15.50
CA ASP A 339 -21.66 -15.77 16.59
C ASP A 339 -22.67 -16.39 17.60
N ILE A 340 -22.51 -17.70 17.84
CA ILE A 340 -23.31 -18.68 18.63
C ILE A 340 -24.79 -18.87 18.26
N ILE A 341 -25.51 -17.88 17.73
CA ILE A 341 -26.96 -18.05 17.49
C ILE A 341 -27.24 -18.32 16.01
N VAL A 342 -27.65 -19.57 15.77
CA VAL A 342 -28.22 -20.06 14.53
C VAL A 342 -29.51 -19.29 14.22
N PRO A 343 -29.76 -18.87 12.96
CA PRO A 343 -29.03 -19.28 11.75
C PRO A 343 -28.03 -18.26 11.22
N ALA A 344 -26.90 -18.76 10.72
CA ALA A 344 -25.97 -17.99 9.90
C ALA A 344 -26.68 -17.40 8.67
N GLN A 345 -26.27 -16.19 8.27
CA GLN A 345 -26.85 -15.44 7.17
C GLN A 345 -26.04 -15.63 5.88
N SER A 346 -26.72 -16.00 4.81
CA SER A 346 -26.14 -16.01 3.46
C SER A 346 -26.16 -14.62 2.87
N PHE A 347 -25.14 -14.30 2.08
CA PHE A 347 -25.04 -13.03 1.36
C PHE A 347 -25.44 -13.22 -0.10
N TYR A 348 -25.88 -12.13 -0.74
CA TYR A 348 -26.24 -12.08 -2.17
C TYR A 348 -27.37 -13.04 -2.57
N VAL A 349 -28.32 -13.30 -1.66
CA VAL A 349 -29.48 -14.16 -1.96
C VAL A 349 -30.69 -13.29 -2.27
N GLY A 350 -31.47 -13.69 -3.29
CA GLY A 350 -32.75 -13.08 -3.65
C GLY A 350 -32.75 -12.25 -4.94
N GLY A 351 -31.61 -11.96 -5.56
CA GLY A 351 -31.51 -11.19 -6.81
C GLY A 351 -31.17 -12.02 -8.07
N GLY A 352 -31.21 -13.35 -8.00
CA GLY A 352 -30.91 -14.21 -9.15
C GLY A 352 -29.44 -14.17 -9.52
N SER A 353 -29.11 -13.47 -10.62
CA SER A 353 -27.74 -13.25 -11.08
C SER A 353 -27.33 -11.78 -11.04
N ALA A 354 -28.12 -10.93 -10.38
CA ALA A 354 -27.90 -9.49 -10.28
C ALA A 354 -27.01 -9.11 -9.07
N ASP A 355 -26.79 -10.04 -8.15
CA ASP A 355 -26.06 -9.85 -6.90
C ASP A 355 -25.10 -10.99 -6.65
N TYR A 356 -23.80 -10.70 -6.55
CA TYR A 356 -22.78 -11.70 -6.27
C TYR A 356 -21.44 -11.03 -5.95
N ALA A 357 -20.53 -11.77 -5.33
CA ALA A 357 -19.14 -11.35 -5.22
C ALA A 357 -18.24 -12.10 -6.21
N THR A 358 -17.33 -11.39 -6.86
CA THR A 358 -16.26 -11.96 -7.68
C THR A 358 -14.95 -11.97 -6.90
N ILE A 359 -14.29 -13.12 -6.80
CA ILE A 359 -12.99 -13.29 -6.15
C ILE A 359 -11.93 -13.50 -7.24
N GLN A 360 -10.99 -12.56 -7.39
CA GLN A 360 -10.11 -12.51 -8.57
C GLN A 360 -8.72 -13.15 -8.40
N ASN A 361 -8.19 -13.22 -7.18
CA ASN A 361 -6.80 -13.65 -6.91
C ASN A 361 -6.72 -14.80 -5.90
N TYR A 362 -7.70 -15.70 -5.93
CA TYR A 362 -7.77 -16.83 -5.00
C TYR A 362 -6.51 -17.69 -5.03
N GLN A 363 -5.98 -18.02 -3.85
CA GLN A 363 -4.83 -18.91 -3.66
C GLN A 363 -5.25 -20.18 -2.93
N THR A 364 -4.50 -21.28 -3.09
CA THR A 364 -4.80 -22.59 -2.47
C THR A 364 -4.80 -22.59 -0.92
N ARG A 365 -4.23 -21.55 -0.32
CA ARG A 365 -4.23 -21.29 1.12
C ARG A 365 -5.52 -20.62 1.60
N ASP A 366 -6.24 -19.95 0.71
CA ASP A 366 -7.44 -19.18 1.01
C ASP A 366 -8.65 -20.07 1.20
N VAL A 367 -9.73 -19.50 1.72
CA VAL A 367 -11.01 -20.18 1.87
C VAL A 367 -12.17 -19.23 1.56
N VAL A 368 -13.25 -19.80 1.03
CA VAL A 368 -14.55 -19.12 0.95
C VAL A 368 -15.43 -19.60 2.10
N ILE A 369 -16.03 -18.67 2.83
CA ILE A 369 -16.94 -18.96 3.96
C ILE A 369 -18.38 -18.80 3.50
N LEU A 370 -19.21 -19.81 3.79
CA LEU A 370 -20.61 -19.91 3.39
C LEU A 370 -21.49 -20.25 4.59
N ALA A 371 -22.72 -19.74 4.60
CA ALA A 371 -23.69 -19.96 5.68
C ALA A 371 -24.65 -21.15 5.40
N GLY A 372 -24.89 -21.97 6.41
CA GLY A 372 -25.71 -23.18 6.32
C GLY A 372 -24.89 -24.43 6.04
N ALA A 373 -25.48 -25.38 5.31
CA ALA A 373 -24.86 -26.64 4.97
C ALA A 373 -24.38 -26.65 3.53
N LYS A 374 -23.33 -27.43 3.23
CA LYS A 374 -22.84 -27.65 1.85
C LYS A 374 -23.95 -28.06 0.88
N ALA A 375 -24.92 -28.86 1.34
CA ALA A 375 -26.03 -29.34 0.52
C ALA A 375 -26.98 -28.23 0.04
N ASP A 376 -26.92 -27.04 0.65
CA ASP A 376 -27.73 -25.88 0.25
C ASP A 376 -27.18 -25.20 -1.01
N TYR A 377 -25.99 -25.61 -1.47
CA TYR A 377 -25.21 -24.93 -2.49
C TYR A 377 -24.94 -25.80 -3.71
N THR A 378 -24.96 -25.17 -4.88
CA THR A 378 -24.49 -25.71 -6.14
C THR A 378 -23.14 -25.09 -6.49
N PHE A 379 -22.25 -25.92 -7.00
CA PHE A 379 -20.84 -25.62 -7.26
C PHE A 379 -20.55 -26.02 -8.71
N THR A 380 -20.43 -25.04 -9.60
CA THR A 380 -20.35 -25.28 -11.05
C THR A 380 -19.07 -24.71 -11.63
N ALA A 381 -18.27 -25.55 -12.29
CA ALA A 381 -17.15 -25.06 -13.08
C ALA A 381 -17.67 -24.41 -14.37
N ASN A 382 -17.22 -23.19 -14.65
CA ASN A 382 -17.53 -22.45 -15.86
C ASN A 382 -16.24 -21.86 -16.46
N GLY A 383 -15.62 -22.59 -17.38
CA GLY A 383 -14.33 -22.22 -17.98
C GLY A 383 -13.21 -22.17 -16.94
N SER A 384 -12.57 -21.01 -16.79
CA SER A 384 -11.52 -20.76 -15.79
C SER A 384 -12.07 -20.29 -14.44
N ASN A 385 -13.39 -20.27 -14.27
CA ASN A 385 -14.06 -19.79 -13.07
C ASN A 385 -14.88 -20.89 -12.44
N PHE A 386 -15.23 -20.69 -11.17
CA PHE A 386 -16.06 -21.60 -10.42
C PHE A 386 -17.18 -20.82 -9.73
N GLU A 387 -18.40 -21.10 -10.14
CA GLU A 387 -19.62 -20.43 -9.69
C GLU A 387 -20.20 -21.13 -8.47
N ILE A 388 -20.68 -20.32 -7.52
CA ILE A 388 -21.31 -20.74 -6.28
C ILE A 388 -22.74 -20.19 -6.29
N SER A 389 -23.72 -21.09 -6.21
CA SER A 389 -25.13 -20.71 -6.18
C SER A 389 -25.85 -21.29 -4.96
N LYS A 390 -26.86 -20.58 -4.46
CA LYS A 390 -27.74 -21.05 -3.37
C LYS A 390 -29.20 -20.91 -3.80
N GLY A 391 -29.96 -22.01 -3.78
CA GLY A 391 -31.37 -21.96 -4.16
C GLY A 391 -31.65 -21.50 -5.60
N GLY A 392 -30.64 -21.52 -6.48
CA GLY A 392 -30.72 -21.01 -7.86
C GLY A 392 -30.14 -19.60 -8.05
N ASP A 393 -29.89 -18.85 -6.97
CA ASP A 393 -29.23 -17.54 -7.04
C ASP A 393 -27.71 -17.73 -7.13
N LEU A 394 -27.05 -17.01 -8.04
CA LEU A 394 -25.59 -16.92 -8.12
C LEU A 394 -25.11 -15.97 -7.03
N ILE A 395 -24.28 -16.44 -6.09
CA ILE A 395 -23.81 -15.61 -4.97
C ILE A 395 -22.32 -15.32 -5.01
N GLY A 396 -21.57 -16.08 -5.82
CA GLY A 396 -20.12 -15.99 -5.85
C GLY A 396 -19.51 -16.56 -7.12
N ILE A 397 -18.44 -15.91 -7.59
CA ILE A 397 -17.59 -16.39 -8.68
C ILE A 397 -16.15 -16.40 -8.17
N VAL A 398 -15.51 -17.58 -8.16
CA VAL A 398 -14.07 -17.71 -7.87
C VAL A 398 -13.33 -17.83 -9.19
N GLN A 399 -12.47 -16.87 -9.49
CA GLN A 399 -11.71 -16.86 -10.74
C GLN A 399 -10.41 -17.64 -10.62
N GLY A 400 -9.96 -18.21 -11.74
CA GLY A 400 -8.66 -18.88 -11.84
C GLY A 400 -8.57 -20.22 -11.11
N VAL A 401 -9.71 -20.86 -10.84
CA VAL A 401 -9.76 -22.17 -10.17
C VAL A 401 -10.54 -23.17 -11.00
N THR A 402 -10.09 -24.42 -11.00
CA THR A 402 -10.58 -25.48 -11.90
C THR A 402 -11.45 -26.52 -11.19
N GLY A 403 -11.49 -26.49 -9.85
CA GLY A 403 -12.29 -27.44 -9.10
C GLY A 403 -12.49 -27.09 -7.65
N MET A 404 -13.47 -27.73 -7.03
CA MET A 404 -13.71 -27.65 -5.60
C MET A 404 -12.77 -28.59 -4.84
N GLY A 405 -12.20 -28.08 -3.75
CA GLY A 405 -11.38 -28.82 -2.80
C GLY A 405 -12.16 -29.22 -1.53
N PRO A 406 -11.45 -29.50 -0.42
CA PRO A 406 -12.07 -29.90 0.83
C PRO A 406 -13.01 -28.84 1.42
N THR A 407 -14.06 -29.32 2.11
CA THR A 407 -14.96 -28.48 2.91
C THR A 407 -14.77 -28.76 4.40
N ARG A 408 -14.95 -27.74 5.25
CA ARG A 408 -14.90 -27.89 6.72
C ARG A 408 -16.03 -27.13 7.39
N VAL A 409 -16.82 -27.81 8.22
CA VAL A 409 -17.84 -27.19 9.08
C VAL A 409 -17.16 -26.43 10.22
N LEU A 410 -17.62 -25.21 10.49
CA LEU A 410 -16.98 -24.30 11.46
C LEU A 410 -17.71 -24.19 12.81
N GLY A 411 -18.86 -24.87 12.97
CA GLY A 411 -19.58 -24.99 14.25
C GLY A 411 -20.44 -23.77 14.62
N ASN A 412 -20.40 -22.70 13.85
CA ASN A 412 -21.22 -21.49 13.98
C ASN A 412 -22.32 -21.41 12.91
N GLY A 413 -22.77 -22.55 12.39
CA GLY A 413 -23.70 -22.58 11.26
C GLY A 413 -23.08 -22.16 9.92
N THR A 414 -21.76 -22.02 9.82
CA THR A 414 -21.04 -21.82 8.55
C THR A 414 -20.12 -22.99 8.22
N PHE A 415 -19.67 -23.05 6.97
CA PHE A 415 -18.61 -23.95 6.52
C PHE A 415 -17.65 -23.21 5.58
N SER A 416 -16.40 -23.65 5.56
CA SER A 416 -15.40 -23.18 4.61
C SER A 416 -15.28 -24.13 3.43
N VAL A 417 -15.06 -23.58 2.24
CA VAL A 417 -14.75 -24.30 1.00
C VAL A 417 -13.37 -23.87 0.52
N LYS A 418 -12.55 -24.85 0.09
CA LYS A 418 -11.33 -24.60 -0.67
C LYS A 418 -11.57 -24.85 -2.15
N PHE A 419 -10.78 -24.19 -2.99
CA PHE A 419 -10.73 -24.45 -4.43
C PHE A 419 -9.32 -24.87 -4.86
N ASN A 420 -9.27 -25.65 -5.92
CA ASN A 420 -8.03 -26.07 -6.55
C ASN A 420 -7.74 -25.11 -7.70
N ALA A 421 -6.61 -24.40 -7.60
CA ALA A 421 -6.09 -23.56 -8.67
C ALA A 421 -5.50 -24.44 -9.78
#